data_AF-A0A531L3R6-F1
#
_entry.id   AF-A0A531L3R6-F1
#
_cell.length_a   1.000
_cell.length_b   1.000
_cell.length_c   1.000
_cell.angle_alpha   90.00
_cell.angle_beta   90.00
_cell.angle_gamma   90.00
#
_symmetry.space_group_name_H-M   'P 1'
#
loop_
_entity.id
_entity.type
_entity.pdbx_description
1 polymer ?
#
loop_
_entity_poly.entity_id
_entity_poly.type
_entity_poly.pdbx_seq_one_letter_code
_entity_poly.pdbx_strand_id
1 'polypeptide(L)' 'AEMGLADAYAYTGRVMVDNMLARDAEEGIGAFIDKRKPQWSQE' A
#
# COMPACT_ATOMS: atom_id res chain seq x y z
N ALA A 1 -7.55 -2.13 23.59
CA ALA A 1 -8.60 -3.05 23.14
C ALA A 1 -8.34 -3.33 21.66
N GLU A 2 -8.39 -4.59 21.24
CA GLU A 2 -8.33 -4.93 19.81
C GLU A 2 -9.62 -4.49 19.11
N MET A 3 -9.52 -4.15 17.84
CA MET A 3 -10.67 -3.73 17.02
C MET A 3 -11.55 -4.94 16.69
N GLY A 4 -12.87 -4.74 16.66
CA GLY A 4 -13.79 -5.75 16.13
C GLY A 4 -13.52 -6.01 14.64
N LEU A 5 -13.87 -7.20 14.15
CA LEU A 5 -13.54 -7.63 12.78
C LEU A 5 -14.00 -6.63 11.70
N ALA A 6 -15.23 -6.11 11.82
CA ALA A 6 -15.76 -5.12 10.86
C ALA A 6 -14.96 -3.82 10.88
N ASP A 7 -14.61 -3.33 12.07
CA ASP A 7 -13.82 -2.11 12.23
C ASP A 7 -12.39 -2.31 11.73
N ALA A 8 -11.81 -3.49 11.94
CA ALA A 8 -10.49 -3.84 11.44
C ALA A 8 -10.45 -3.85 9.90
N TYR A 9 -11.46 -4.41 9.23
CA TYR A 9 -11.56 -4.35 7.76
C TYR A 9 -11.75 -2.93 7.25
N ALA A 10 -12.63 -2.14 7.88
CA ALA A 10 -12.85 -0.75 7.49
C ALA A 10 -11.58 0.12 7.66
N TYR A 11 -10.86 -0.08 8.76
CA TYR A 11 -9.61 0.62 9.05
C TYR A 11 -8.50 0.22 8.07
N THR A 12 -8.27 -1.07 7.89
CA THR A 12 -7.22 -1.57 6.97
C THR A 12 -7.50 -1.16 5.53
N GLY A 13 -8.76 -1.19 5.08
CA GLY A 13 -9.14 -0.70 3.76
C GLY A 13 -8.77 0.78 3.54
N ARG A 14 -9.00 1.63 4.55
CA ARG A 14 -8.60 3.05 4.49
C ARG A 14 -7.09 3.22 4.41
N VAL A 15 -6.34 2.54 5.28
CA VAL A 15 -4.87 2.57 5.28
C VAL A 15 -4.28 2.08 3.95
N MET A 16 -4.87 1.05 3.35
CA MET A 16 -4.45 0.56 2.03
C MET A 16 -4.68 1.60 0.92
N VAL A 17 -5.81 2.31 0.94
CA VAL A 17 -6.09 3.40 -0.02
C VAL A 17 -5.11 4.56 0.15
N ASP A 18 -4.86 4.96 1.40
CA ASP A 18 -3.92 6.04 1.69
C ASP A 18 -2.48 5.66 1.27
N ASN A 19 -2.08 4.39 1.47
CA ASN A 19 -0.78 3.90 1.01
C ASN A 19 -0.63 3.90 -0.51
N MET A 20 -1.72 3.75 -1.28
CA MET A 20 -1.67 3.83 -2.75
C MET A 20 -1.42 5.26 -3.25
N LEU A 21 -1.52 6.27 -2.39
CA LEU A 21 -1.09 7.65 -2.68
C LEU A 21 0.43 7.84 -2.50
N ALA A 22 1.13 6.88 -1.89
CA ALA A 22 2.58 6.91 -1.77
C ALA A 22 3.22 6.56 -3.12
N ARG A 23 4.19 7.37 -3.57
CA ARG A 23 4.92 7.16 -4.83
C ARG A 23 5.58 5.78 -4.92
N ASP A 24 6.03 5.24 -3.80
CA ASP A 24 6.59 3.89 -3.75
C ASP A 24 5.54 2.81 -4.00
N ALA A 25 4.28 3.00 -3.59
CA ALA A 25 3.24 2.01 -3.89
C ALA A 25 2.98 1.92 -5.41
N GLU A 26 2.92 3.06 -6.09
CA GLU A 26 2.80 3.13 -7.55
C GLU A 26 4.00 2.47 -8.25
N GLU A 27 5.23 2.82 -7.83
CA GLU A 27 6.46 2.25 -8.40
C GLU A 27 6.56 0.74 -8.18
N GLY A 28 6.20 0.24 -6.99
CA GLY A 28 6.22 -1.18 -6.68
C GLY A 28 5.25 -1.98 -7.55
N ILE A 29 4.04 -1.46 -7.76
CA ILE A 29 3.04 -2.07 -8.64
C ILE A 29 3.51 -2.05 -10.09
N GLY A 30 3.96 -0.90 -10.58
CA GLY A 30 4.47 -0.76 -11.95
C GLY A 30 5.66 -1.68 -12.21
N ALA A 31 6.63 -1.71 -11.30
CA ALA A 31 7.80 -2.58 -11.41
C ALA A 31 7.43 -4.07 -11.41
N PHE A 32 6.44 -4.46 -10.61
CA PHE A 32 5.93 -5.83 -10.58
C PHE A 32 5.28 -6.23 -11.91
N ILE A 33 4.42 -5.37 -12.46
CA ILE A 33 3.75 -5.59 -13.75
C ILE A 33 4.79 -5.68 -14.88
N ASP A 34 5.78 -4.79 -14.86
CA ASP A 34 6.84 -4.71 -15.87
C ASP A 34 7.98 -5.74 -15.69
N LYS A 35 7.95 -6.54 -14.60
CA LYS A 35 9.01 -7.49 -14.22
C LYS A 35 10.42 -6.87 -14.13
N ARG A 36 10.48 -5.61 -13.71
CA ARG A 36 11.74 -4.87 -13.47
C ARG A 36 11.99 -4.73 -11.98
N LYS A 37 13.22 -4.37 -11.61
CA LYS A 37 13.51 -4.01 -10.22
C LYS A 37 12.86 -2.66 -9.90
N PRO A 38 12.15 -2.52 -8.77
CA PRO A 38 11.60 -1.25 -8.33
C PRO A 38 12.71 -0.28 -7.89
N GLN A 39 12.49 1.01 -8.10
CA GLN A 39 13.34 2.12 -7.67
C GLN A 39 12.67 2.88 -6.54
N TRP A 40 12.91 2.44 -5.31
CA TRP A 40 12.32 3.06 -4.12
C TRP A 40 12.93 4.45 -3.85
N SER A 41 12.10 5.42 -3.47
CA SER A 41 12.59 6.65 -2.86
C SER A 41 13.20 6.32 -1.49
N GLN A 42 14.47 6.67 -1.27
CA GLN A 42 15.12 6.49 0.04
C GLN A 42 14.72 7.59 1.05
N GLU A 43 13.44 7.79 1.29
CA GLU A 43 12.98 8.58 2.45
C GLU A 43 12.79 7.72 3.70
#